data_AF-A0AA45ZNM9-F1
#
_entry.id   AF-A0AA45ZNM9-F1
#
_cell.length_a   1.000
_cell.length_b   1.000
_cell.length_c   1.000
_cell.angle_alpha   90.00
_cell.angle_beta   90.00
_cell.angle_gamma   90.00
#
_symmetry.space_group_name_H-M   'P 1'
#
loop_
_entity.id
_entity.type
_entity.pdbx_description
1 polymer ?
#
loop_
_entity_poly.entity_id
_entity_poly.type
_entity_poly.pdbx_seq_one_letter_code
_entity_poly.pdbx_strand_id
1 'polypeptide(L)'
;MRTDIKSGRTVRQSGIELLRIIAMYLIVAHHMVNHNSFDFLGQDNSFRKVILSLFEYIPGKIGIALFFIASAWFLSSGNQSLKKSCRKIWKLERAIVFWSLTALILQYHLDPGTIHLQQIISALFPTVTQLWWYTTCYVLFLIFLPFLNLSFKK
;
A
#
# COMPACT_ATOMS: atom_id res chain seq x y z
N MET A 1 -23.07 -14.87 9.73
CA MET A 1 -23.97 -14.08 10.59
C MET A 1 -23.14 -13.05 11.35
N ARG A 2 -23.25 -11.76 11.00
CA ARG A 2 -22.80 -10.66 11.87
C ARG A 2 -23.91 -9.63 11.92
N THR A 3 -24.68 -9.72 13.00
CA THR A 3 -25.82 -8.88 13.34
C THR A 3 -25.35 -7.77 14.26
N ASP A 4 -24.70 -6.74 13.71
CA ASP A 4 -24.35 -5.54 14.49
C ASP A 4 -24.77 -4.27 13.74
N ILE A 5 -26.04 -4.23 13.34
CA ILE A 5 -26.76 -2.99 13.04
C ILE A 5 -27.68 -2.74 14.24
N LYS A 6 -27.10 -2.31 15.36
CA LYS A 6 -27.86 -1.67 16.44
C LYS A 6 -27.47 -0.20 16.41
N SER A 7 -28.43 0.66 16.06
CA SER A 7 -28.27 2.09 15.76
C SER A 7 -27.57 2.34 14.42
N GLY A 8 -27.96 3.37 13.66
CA GLY A 8 -27.42 3.72 12.33
C GLY A 8 -25.97 4.20 12.33
N ARG A 9 -25.13 3.66 13.21
CA ARG A 9 -23.73 4.00 13.45
C ARG A 9 -22.91 2.72 13.25
N THR A 10 -21.98 2.73 12.30
CA THR A 10 -21.02 1.64 12.12
C THR A 10 -20.19 1.52 13.40
N VAL A 11 -20.24 0.37 14.06
CA VAL A 11 -19.41 0.11 15.26
C VAL A 11 -17.94 0.07 14.84
N ARG A 12 -17.14 0.96 15.43
CA ARG A 12 -15.70 1.07 15.16
C ARG A 12 -14.98 -0.19 15.66
N GLN A 13 -14.07 -0.73 14.85
CA GLN A 13 -13.32 -1.95 15.18
C GLN A 13 -11.85 -1.63 15.51
N SER A 14 -11.61 -1.12 16.73
CA SER A 14 -10.30 -0.64 17.18
C SER A 14 -9.17 -1.67 17.06
N GLY A 15 -9.46 -2.97 17.23
CA GLY A 15 -8.45 -4.04 17.05
C GLY A 15 -7.94 -4.16 15.62
N ILE A 16 -8.83 -4.08 14.62
CA ILE A 16 -8.46 -4.14 13.20
C ILE A 16 -7.77 -2.83 12.76
N GLU A 17 -8.19 -1.70 13.31
CA GLU A 17 -7.52 -0.41 13.09
C GLU A 17 -6.08 -0.42 13.64
N LEU A 18 -5.88 -0.93 14.86
CA LEU A 18 -4.56 -1.09 15.48
C LEU A 18 -3.69 -2.04 14.64
N LEU A 19 -4.24 -3.19 14.22
CA LEU A 19 -3.54 -4.13 13.34
C LEU A 19 -3.08 -3.44 12.05
N ARG A 20 -3.91 -2.57 11.47
CA ARG A 20 -3.54 -1.80 10.27
C ARG A 20 -2.39 -0.83 10.54
N ILE A 21 -2.35 -0.16 11.69
CA ILE A 21 -1.26 0.74 12.07
C ILE A 21 0.05 -0.04 12.26
N ILE A 22 0.00 -1.18 12.96
CA ILE A 22 1.17 -2.06 13.13
C ILE A 22 1.67 -2.52 11.76
N ALA A 23 0.77 -2.95 10.88
CA ALA A 23 1.12 -3.35 9.52
C ALA A 23 1.81 -2.23 8.73
N MET A 24 1.30 -0.98 8.80
CA MET A 24 1.94 0.18 8.17
C MET A 24 3.36 0.40 8.71
N TYR A 25 3.58 0.25 10.01
CA TYR A 25 4.91 0.38 10.61
C TYR A 25 5.89 -0.69 10.08
N LEU A 26 5.46 -1.95 10.01
CA LEU A 26 6.29 -3.04 9.47
C LEU A 26 6.69 -2.81 8.01
N ILE A 27 5.77 -2.27 7.19
CA ILE A 27 6.04 -1.93 5.78
C ILE A 27 7.09 -0.82 5.69
N VAL A 28 6.93 0.26 6.45
CA VAL A 28 7.87 1.39 6.45
C VAL A 28 9.24 0.94 6.95
N ALA A 29 9.31 0.19 8.05
CA ALA A 29 10.57 -0.34 8.57
C ALA A 29 11.29 -1.20 7.54
N HIS A 30 10.56 -2.07 6.82
CA HIS A 30 11.11 -2.87 5.74
C HIS A 30 11.66 -2.01 4.60
N HIS A 31 10.91 -0.99 4.11
CA HIS A 31 11.39 -0.09 3.06
C HIS A 31 12.63 0.71 3.50
N MET A 32 12.69 1.12 4.78
CA MET A 32 13.85 1.82 5.33
C MET A 32 15.10 0.95 5.41
N VAL A 33 14.97 -0.37 5.53
CA VAL A 33 16.12 -1.28 5.48
C VAL A 33 16.50 -1.58 4.04
N ASN A 34 15.51 -1.87 3.20
CA ASN A 34 15.73 -2.45 1.87
C ASN A 34 16.09 -1.42 0.79
N HIS A 35 15.62 -0.16 0.92
CA HIS A 35 15.91 0.93 -0.02
C HIS A 35 16.95 1.92 0.48
N ASN A 36 17.56 1.65 1.64
CA ASN A 36 18.65 2.46 2.13
C ASN A 36 19.96 1.97 1.52
N SER A 37 20.88 2.90 1.25
CA SER A 37 22.22 2.63 0.71
C SER A 37 23.17 1.96 1.72
N PHE A 38 22.63 1.48 2.85
CA PHE A 38 23.41 0.92 3.94
C PHE A 38 23.65 -0.58 3.71
N ASP A 39 24.90 -0.96 3.43
CA ASP A 39 25.31 -2.36 3.32
C ASP A 39 25.44 -2.99 4.71
N PHE A 40 24.34 -3.58 5.19
CA PHE A 40 24.34 -4.31 6.46
C PHE A 40 24.79 -5.78 6.30
N LEU A 41 24.89 -6.31 5.08
CA LEU A 41 25.36 -7.68 4.84
C LEU A 41 26.87 -7.78 5.05
N GLY A 42 27.61 -6.74 4.69
CA GLY A 42 29.05 -6.58 4.93
C GLY A 42 29.46 -6.27 6.37
N GLN A 43 28.52 -6.03 7.29
CA GLN A 43 28.85 -5.78 8.70
C GLN A 43 29.20 -7.07 9.46
N ASP A 44 30.04 -6.94 10.49
CA ASP A 44 30.32 -8.00 11.44
C ASP A 44 29.04 -8.53 12.12
N ASN A 45 29.10 -9.79 12.55
CA ASN A 45 27.98 -10.46 13.25
C ASN A 45 27.70 -9.77 14.59
N SER A 46 26.81 -8.78 14.53
CA SER A 46 26.37 -7.97 15.66
C SER A 46 24.86 -8.12 15.86
N PHE A 47 24.40 -7.82 17.07
CA PHE A 47 22.96 -7.74 17.37
C PHE A 47 22.22 -6.79 16.42
N ARG A 48 22.89 -5.70 16.00
CA ARG A 48 22.38 -4.76 14.99
C ARG A 48 22.12 -5.45 13.64
N LYS A 49 23.06 -6.27 13.17
CA LYS A 49 22.90 -7.02 11.91
C LYS A 49 21.69 -7.94 11.96
N VAL A 50 21.51 -8.67 13.07
CA VAL A 50 20.35 -9.55 13.27
C VAL A 50 19.03 -8.78 13.18
N ILE A 51 18.93 -7.61 13.81
CA ILE A 51 17.73 -6.77 13.75
C ILE A 51 17.47 -6.29 12.31
N LEU A 52 18.49 -5.78 11.62
CA LEU A 52 18.34 -5.27 10.26
C LEU A 52 17.92 -6.38 9.29
N SER A 53 18.59 -7.54 9.35
CA SER A 53 18.22 -8.73 8.55
C SER A 53 16.81 -9.21 8.85
N LEU A 54 16.32 -9.09 10.09
CA LEU A 54 14.93 -9.42 10.39
C LEU A 54 13.98 -8.55 9.55
N PHE A 55 14.16 -7.22 9.55
CA PHE A 55 13.29 -6.28 8.82
C PHE A 55 13.47 -6.29 7.30
N GLU A 56 14.59 -6.78 6.79
CA GLU A 56 14.82 -7.00 5.35
C GLU A 56 13.88 -8.05 4.76
N TYR A 57 13.63 -9.18 5.43
CA TYR A 57 12.94 -10.30 4.77
C TYR A 57 11.47 -10.47 5.13
N ILE A 58 11.18 -10.63 6.42
CA ILE A 58 9.91 -11.24 6.88
C ILE A 58 8.83 -10.18 7.18
N PRO A 59 9.12 -9.09 7.92
CA PRO A 59 8.13 -8.13 8.37
C PRO A 59 7.48 -7.35 7.24
N GLY A 60 8.21 -7.06 6.16
CA GLY A 60 7.66 -6.37 4.99
C GLY A 60 6.51 -7.15 4.35
N LYS A 61 6.75 -8.44 4.06
CA LYS A 61 5.75 -9.32 3.43
C LYS A 61 4.52 -9.53 4.32
N ILE A 62 4.75 -9.76 5.61
CA ILE A 62 3.66 -9.91 6.60
C ILE A 62 2.88 -8.60 6.73
N GLY A 63 3.58 -7.47 6.82
CA GLY A 63 2.97 -6.14 6.90
C GLY A 63 2.05 -5.86 5.72
N ILE A 64 2.50 -6.13 4.49
CA ILE A 64 1.67 -5.97 3.29
C ILE A 64 0.43 -6.87 3.35
N ALA A 65 0.59 -8.14 3.71
CA ALA A 65 -0.53 -9.08 3.80
C ALA A 65 -1.57 -8.64 4.85
N LEU A 66 -1.12 -8.24 6.04
CA LEU A 66 -1.98 -7.74 7.12
C LEU A 66 -2.69 -6.44 6.70
N PHE A 67 -1.97 -5.51 6.08
CA PHE A 67 -2.54 -4.25 5.61
C PHE A 67 -3.60 -4.48 4.52
N PHE A 68 -3.34 -5.41 3.61
CA PHE A 68 -4.29 -5.81 2.58
C PHE A 68 -5.54 -6.47 3.18
N ILE A 69 -5.39 -7.42 4.10
CA ILE A 69 -6.52 -8.10 4.77
C ILE A 69 -7.37 -7.09 5.55
N ALA A 70 -6.74 -6.20 6.33
CA ALA A 70 -7.45 -5.15 7.07
C ALA A 70 -8.19 -4.21 6.12
N SER A 71 -7.62 -3.89 4.96
CA SER A 71 -8.29 -3.08 3.93
C SER A 71 -9.48 -3.82 3.33
N ALA A 72 -9.29 -5.07 2.92
CA ALA A 72 -10.34 -5.93 2.36
C ALA A 72 -11.51 -6.10 3.35
N TRP A 73 -11.21 -6.24 4.64
CA TRP A 73 -12.18 -6.35 5.73
C TRP A 73 -13.17 -5.17 5.78
N PHE A 74 -12.64 -3.93 5.74
CA PHE A 74 -13.49 -2.74 5.73
C PHE A 74 -14.19 -2.54 4.38
N LEU A 75 -13.60 -3.01 3.28
CA LEU A 75 -14.18 -2.86 1.95
C LEU A 75 -15.27 -3.90 1.63
N SER A 76 -15.21 -5.10 2.20
CA SER A 76 -16.22 -6.15 1.98
C SER A 76 -17.55 -5.88 2.68
N SER A 77 -17.54 -5.06 3.74
CA SER A 77 -18.69 -4.83 4.61
C SER A 77 -19.82 -3.96 4.01
N GLY A 78 -19.71 -3.49 2.77
CA GLY A 78 -20.68 -2.59 2.15
C GLY A 78 -21.14 -3.02 0.75
N ASN A 79 -22.28 -2.51 0.28
CA ASN A 79 -22.73 -2.70 -1.10
C ASN A 79 -21.70 -2.11 -2.09
N GLN A 80 -20.87 -2.98 -2.67
CA GLN A 80 -19.89 -2.63 -3.68
C GLN A 80 -20.55 -2.58 -5.05
N SER A 81 -20.18 -1.58 -5.84
CA SER A 81 -20.56 -1.46 -7.24
C SER A 81 -19.37 -0.97 -8.04
N LEU A 82 -19.33 -1.30 -9.33
CA LEU A 82 -18.25 -0.85 -10.22
C LEU A 82 -18.08 0.68 -10.15
N LYS A 83 -19.19 1.44 -10.14
CA LYS A 83 -19.17 2.89 -10.00
C LYS A 83 -18.46 3.37 -8.72
N LYS A 84 -18.65 2.67 -7.59
CA LYS A 84 -17.96 3.01 -6.33
C LYS A 84 -16.47 2.64 -6.39
N SER A 85 -16.13 1.48 -6.95
CA SER A 85 -14.73 1.08 -7.17
C SER A 85 -13.99 2.07 -8.06
N CYS A 86 -14.55 2.45 -9.21
CA CYS A 86 -13.93 3.45 -10.10
C CYS A 86 -13.73 4.80 -9.39
N ARG A 87 -14.68 5.23 -8.56
CA ARG A 87 -14.52 6.46 -7.76
C ARG A 87 -13.37 6.36 -6.75
N LYS A 88 -13.19 5.20 -6.10
CA LYS A 88 -12.07 4.96 -5.17
C LYS A 88 -10.74 4.96 -5.93
N ILE A 89 -10.68 4.27 -7.06
CA ILE A 89 -9.51 4.24 -7.95
C ILE A 89 -9.14 5.65 -8.40
N TRP A 90 -10.11 6.45 -8.87
CA TRP A 90 -9.86 7.83 -9.27
C TRP A 90 -9.30 8.71 -8.14
N LYS A 91 -9.80 8.54 -6.90
CA LYS A 91 -9.26 9.26 -5.75
C LYS A 91 -7.82 8.85 -5.44
N LEU A 92 -7.54 7.55 -5.53
CA LEU A 92 -6.21 6.99 -5.31
C LEU A 92 -5.23 7.47 -6.39
N GLU A 93 -5.62 7.39 -7.67
CA GLU A 93 -4.78 7.79 -8.81
C GLU A 93 -4.34 9.24 -8.68
N ARG A 94 -5.27 10.17 -8.38
CA ARG A 94 -4.91 11.58 -8.20
C ARG A 94 -3.92 11.80 -7.07
N ALA A 95 -4.08 11.09 -5.95
CA ALA A 95 -3.16 11.20 -4.83
C ALA A 95 -1.75 10.71 -5.23
N ILE A 96 -1.67 9.64 -6.01
CA ILE A 96 -0.40 9.03 -6.37
C ILE A 96 0.28 9.78 -7.51
N VAL A 97 -0.46 10.29 -8.48
CA VAL A 97 0.08 11.20 -9.49
C VAL A 97 0.64 12.45 -8.82
N PHE A 98 -0.08 13.02 -7.84
CA PHE A 98 0.42 14.15 -7.06
C PHE A 98 1.78 13.83 -6.41
N TRP A 99 1.86 12.73 -5.64
CA TRP A 99 3.11 12.35 -4.98
C TRP A 99 4.24 11.97 -5.95
N SER A 100 3.90 11.33 -7.07
CA SER A 100 4.89 10.97 -8.10
C SER A 100 5.47 12.20 -8.79
N LEU A 101 4.64 13.21 -9.09
CA LEU A 101 5.10 14.49 -9.63
C LEU A 101 5.91 15.29 -8.61
N THR A 102 5.49 15.31 -7.34
CA THR A 102 6.27 15.93 -6.27
C THR A 102 7.65 15.29 -6.13
N ALA A 103 7.72 13.95 -6.16
CA ALA A 103 8.99 13.22 -6.13
C ALA A 103 9.86 13.52 -7.35
N LEU A 104 9.28 13.62 -8.55
CA LEU A 104 10.00 13.99 -9.77
C LEU A 104 10.57 15.41 -9.71
N ILE A 105 9.79 16.38 -9.21
CA ILE A 105 10.26 17.77 -9.02
C ILE A 105 11.38 17.81 -7.99
N LEU A 106 11.25 17.09 -6.88
CA LEU A 106 12.30 17.01 -5.86
C LEU A 106 13.57 16.39 -6.44
N GLN A 107 13.46 15.29 -7.20
CA GLN A 107 14.59 14.67 -7.89
C GLN A 107 15.27 15.64 -8.86
N TYR A 108 14.49 16.45 -9.58
CA TYR A 108 15.02 17.44 -10.52
C TYR A 108 15.88 18.48 -9.81
N HIS A 109 15.49 18.91 -8.61
CA HIS A 109 16.26 19.89 -7.84
C HIS A 109 17.49 19.28 -7.14
N LEU A 110 17.45 17.99 -6.79
CA LEU A 110 18.56 17.32 -6.11
C LEU A 110 19.64 16.83 -7.08
N ASP A 111 19.23 16.23 -8.20
CA ASP A 111 20.15 15.71 -9.22
C ASP A 111 19.48 15.74 -10.61
N PRO A 112 19.53 16.89 -11.32
CA PRO A 112 18.89 17.05 -12.62
C PRO A 112 19.38 16.04 -13.68
N GLY A 113 20.61 15.53 -13.56
CA GLY A 113 21.23 14.65 -14.54
C GLY A 113 20.65 13.24 -14.57
N THR A 114 19.90 12.87 -13.53
CA THR A 114 19.29 11.54 -13.39
C THR A 114 17.89 11.42 -14.00
N ILE A 115 17.33 12.53 -14.51
CA ILE A 115 15.98 12.55 -15.06
C ILE A 115 15.95 12.15 -16.53
N HIS A 116 15.19 11.09 -16.80
CA HIS A 116 14.97 10.57 -18.15
C HIS A 116 13.47 10.48 -18.48
N LEU A 117 13.17 10.40 -19.78
CA LEU A 117 11.79 10.33 -20.29
C LEU A 117 10.96 9.22 -19.61
N GLN A 118 11.57 8.08 -19.31
CA GLN A 118 10.91 6.96 -18.62
C GLN A 118 10.39 7.35 -17.23
N GLN A 119 11.14 8.13 -16.46
CA GLN A 119 10.71 8.58 -15.13
C GLN A 119 9.58 9.59 -15.21
N ILE A 120 9.60 10.46 -16.23
CA ILE A 120 8.52 11.42 -16.50
C ILE A 120 7.22 10.67 -16.82
N ILE A 121 7.28 9.69 -17.73
CA ILE A 121 6.12 8.84 -18.07
C ILE A 121 5.63 8.08 -16.83
N SER A 122 6.56 7.54 -16.03
CA SER A 122 6.21 6.82 -14.81
C SER A 122 5.54 7.71 -13.77
N ALA A 123 5.95 8.98 -13.67
CA ALA A 123 5.33 9.92 -12.75
C ALA A 123 3.92 10.36 -13.17
N LEU A 124 3.64 10.42 -14.48
CA LEU A 124 2.32 10.76 -15.03
C LEU A 124 1.34 9.57 -14.98
N PHE A 125 1.84 8.35 -15.15
CA PHE A 125 1.03 7.13 -15.14
C PHE A 125 1.56 6.12 -14.11
N PRO A 126 1.60 6.47 -12.81
CA PRO A 126 2.30 5.69 -11.78
C PRO A 126 1.68 4.32 -11.54
N THR A 127 0.36 4.20 -11.71
CA THR A 127 -0.34 2.93 -11.56
C THR A 127 -0.10 2.00 -12.75
N VAL A 128 -0.05 2.53 -13.98
CA VAL A 128 0.16 1.69 -15.18
C VAL A 128 1.61 1.25 -15.28
N THR A 129 2.54 2.16 -14.96
CA THR A 129 3.99 1.91 -15.02
C THR A 129 4.53 1.10 -13.83
N GLN A 130 3.68 0.72 -12.87
CA GLN A 130 4.10 0.02 -11.64
C GLN A 130 5.13 0.79 -10.82
N LEU A 131 5.17 2.14 -10.94
CA LEU A 131 6.08 2.97 -10.15
C LEU A 131 5.93 2.68 -8.65
N TRP A 132 4.68 2.44 -8.23
CA TRP A 132 4.34 1.95 -6.90
C TRP A 132 3.60 0.62 -7.03
N TRP A 133 4.34 -0.49 -7.03
CA TRP A 133 3.79 -1.83 -7.29
C TRP A 133 2.52 -2.16 -6.48
N TYR A 134 2.49 -1.80 -5.19
CA TYR A 134 1.35 -2.09 -4.31
C TYR A 134 0.08 -1.37 -4.76
N THR A 135 0.21 -0.15 -5.28
CA THR A 135 -0.91 0.63 -5.81
C THR A 135 -1.59 -0.12 -6.93
N THR A 136 -0.83 -0.66 -7.88
CA THR A 136 -1.43 -1.34 -9.01
C THR A 136 -2.14 -2.62 -8.59
N CYS A 137 -1.53 -3.40 -7.68
CA CYS A 137 -2.19 -4.55 -7.06
C CYS A 137 -3.50 -4.14 -6.36
N TYR A 138 -3.51 -3.02 -5.64
CA TYR A 138 -4.69 -2.53 -4.94
C TYR A 138 -5.78 -2.03 -5.90
N VAL A 139 -5.41 -1.37 -7.00
CA VAL A 139 -6.36 -0.96 -8.06
C VAL A 139 -7.00 -2.19 -8.71
N LEU A 140 -6.21 -3.22 -9.04
CA LEU A 140 -6.73 -4.48 -9.54
C LEU A 140 -7.71 -5.10 -8.54
N PHE A 141 -7.37 -5.15 -7.25
CA PHE A 141 -8.28 -5.62 -6.21
C PHE A 141 -9.60 -4.84 -6.20
N LEU A 142 -9.57 -3.50 -6.31
CA LEU A 142 -10.80 -2.68 -6.35
C LEU A 142 -11.68 -2.96 -7.57
N ILE A 143 -11.07 -3.30 -8.72
CA ILE A 143 -11.78 -3.70 -9.94
C ILE A 143 -12.47 -5.06 -9.73
N PHE A 144 -11.79 -6.02 -9.11
CA PHE A 144 -12.34 -7.36 -8.85
C PHE A 144 -13.31 -7.42 -7.66
N LEU A 145 -13.22 -6.47 -6.74
CA LEU A 145 -14.04 -6.40 -5.52
C LEU A 145 -15.57 -6.57 -5.73
N PRO A 146 -16.24 -5.92 -6.70
CA PRO A 146 -17.66 -6.14 -6.93
C PRO A 146 -17.98 -7.60 -7.28
N PHE A 147 -17.15 -8.24 -8.11
CA PHE A 147 -17.35 -9.64 -8.51
C PHE A 147 -17.20 -10.61 -7.34
N LEU A 148 -16.24 -10.35 -6.44
CA LEU A 148 -16.07 -11.13 -5.22
C LEU A 148 -17.32 -11.05 -4.33
N ASN A 149 -17.88 -9.86 -4.13
CA ASN A 149 -19.07 -9.69 -3.29
C ASN A 149 -20.34 -10.29 -3.88
N LEU A 150 -20.44 -10.38 -5.21
CA LEU A 150 -21.52 -11.09 -5.90
C LEU A 150 -21.46 -12.60 -5.62
N SER A 151 -20.26 -13.19 -5.58
CA SER A 151 -20.08 -14.62 -5.32
C SER A 151 -20.43 -15.03 -3.88
N PHE A 152 -20.28 -14.13 -2.90
CA PHE A 152 -20.57 -14.39 -1.48
C PHE A 152 -22.01 -14.05 -1.05
N LYS A 153 -22.81 -13.39 -1.89
CA LYS A 153 -24.26 -13.24 -1.69
C LYS A 153 -24.96 -14.46 -2.32
N LYS A 154 -25.06 -15.54 -1.56
CA LYS A 154 -26.09 -16.58 -1.77
C LYS A 154 -27.36 -16.17 -1.03
#